data_AF-A0AAW4PM60-F1
#
_entry.id   AF-A0AAW4PM60-F1
#
_cell.length_a   1.000
_cell.length_b   1.000
_cell.length_c   1.000
_cell.angle_alpha   90.00
_cell.angle_beta   90.00
_cell.angle_gamma   90.00
#
_symmetry.space_group_name_H-M   'P 1'
#
loop_
_entity.id
_entity.type
_entity.pdbx_description
1 polymer ?
#
loop_
_entity_poly.entity_id
_entity_poly.type
_entity_poly.pdbx_seq_one_letter_code
_entity_poly.pdbx_strand_id
1 'polypeptide(L)' 'MSIRQQLRERFEPRPTYECGLCGLTFDDERQNCPACGYGVREASR' A
#
# COMPACT_ATOMS: atom_id res chain seq x y z
N MET A 1 20.49 12.11 -14.74
CA MET A 1 19.99 11.11 -13.77
C MET A 1 20.91 9.90 -13.77
N SER A 2 21.31 9.40 -12.60
CA SER A 2 22.17 8.20 -12.49
C SER A 2 21.33 6.93 -12.57
N ILE A 3 21.83 5.88 -13.21
CA ILE A 3 21.19 4.54 -13.26
C ILE A 3 20.89 4.03 -11.84
N ARG A 4 21.77 4.34 -10.87
CA ARG A 4 21.57 3.97 -9.47
C ARG A 4 20.32 4.60 -8.86
N GLN A 5 20.01 5.83 -9.26
CA GLN A 5 18.87 6.57 -8.74
C GLN A 5 17.55 6.04 -9.32
N GLN A 6 17.53 5.75 -10.62
CA GLN A 6 16.37 5.15 -11.31
C GLN A 6 16.01 3.78 -10.76
N LEU A 7 17.02 2.95 -10.44
CA LEU A 7 16.77 1.64 -9.83
C LEU A 7 16.14 1.79 -8.45
N ARG A 8 16.62 2.73 -7.62
CA ARG A 8 16.05 2.95 -6.28
C ARG A 8 14.58 3.36 -6.35
N GLU A 9 14.26 4.38 -7.14
CA GLU A 9 12.89 4.90 -7.30
C GLU A 9 11.90 3.82 -7.79
N ARG A 10 12.35 2.93 -8.67
CA ARG A 10 11.51 1.86 -9.21
C ARG A 10 11.21 0.75 -8.20
N PHE A 11 12.09 0.55 -7.23
CA PHE A 11 11.97 -0.50 -6.21
C PHE A 11 11.61 0.04 -4.83
N GLU A 12 11.18 1.30 -4.71
CA GLU A 12 10.66 1.79 -3.45
C GLU A 12 9.38 1.01 -3.09
N PRO A 13 9.34 0.37 -1.91
CA PRO A 13 8.16 -0.36 -1.48
C PRO A 13 7.01 0.64 -1.33
N ARG A 14 5.88 0.33 -1.96
CA ARG A 14 4.65 1.10 -1.78
C ARG A 14 4.07 0.75 -0.41
N PRO A 15 3.41 1.71 0.28
CA PRO A 15 2.67 1.38 1.49
C PRO A 15 1.57 0.39 1.13
N THR A 16 1.53 -0.71 1.87
CA THR A 16 0.47 -1.71 1.76
C THR A 16 -0.52 -1.47 2.91
N TYR A 17 -1.80 -1.69 2.62
CA TYR A 17 -2.90 -1.50 3.55
C TYR A 17 -3.60 -2.83 3.79
N GLU A 18 -4.04 -3.05 5.03
CA GLU A 18 -4.81 -4.25 5.39
C GLU A 18 -6.17 -3.86 5.94
N CYS A 19 -7.22 -4.50 5.42
CA CYS A 19 -8.55 -4.36 5.95
C CYS A 19 -8.68 -5.12 7.28
N GLY A 20 -8.90 -4.38 8.37
CA GLY A 20 -9.12 -4.96 9.69
C GLY A 20 -10.41 -5.78 9.86
N LEU A 21 -11.29 -5.82 8.85
CA LEU A 21 -12.55 -6.57 8.89
C LEU A 21 -12.48 -7.86 8.06
N CYS A 22 -12.01 -7.78 6.81
CA CYS A 22 -11.97 -8.93 5.90
C CYS A 22 -10.56 -9.47 5.61
N GLY A 23 -9.50 -8.80 6.10
CA GLY A 23 -8.11 -9.22 5.90
C GLY A 23 -7.55 -8.97 4.49
N LEU A 24 -8.26 -8.22 3.64
CA LEU A 24 -7.78 -7.89 2.30
C LEU A 24 -6.57 -6.95 2.38
N THR A 25 -5.48 -7.35 1.73
CA THR A 25 -4.25 -6.56 1.55
C THR A 25 -4.24 -5.87 0.18
N PHE A 26 -3.88 -4.59 0.10
CA PHE A 26 -3.85 -3.84 -1.17
C PHE A 26 -2.87 -2.65 -1.13
N ASP A 27 -2.34 -2.26 -2.29
CA ASP A 27 -1.30 -1.23 -2.46
C ASP A 27 -1.87 0.09 -3.01
N ASP A 28 -2.96 0.58 -2.41
CA ASP A 28 -3.69 1.78 -2.84
C ASP A 28 -3.99 2.67 -1.64
N GLU A 29 -3.74 3.98 -1.77
CA GLU A 29 -4.01 5.00 -0.75
C GLU A 29 -5.51 5.28 -0.65
N ARG A 30 -6.26 4.28 -0.18
CA ARG A 30 -7.71 4.37 0.03
C ARG A 30 -8.02 4.52 1.51
N GLN A 31 -9.06 5.29 1.81
CA GLN A 31 -9.61 5.36 3.17
C GLN A 31 -10.49 4.13 3.51
N ASN A 32 -10.93 3.39 2.50
CA ASN A 32 -11.89 2.28 2.63
C ASN A 32 -11.44 1.05 1.83
N CYS A 33 -11.72 -0.13 2.38
CA CYS A 33 -11.43 -1.41 1.75
C CYS A 33 -12.24 -1.55 0.45
N PRO A 34 -11.61 -1.88 -0.70
CA PRO A 34 -12.32 -1.98 -1.97
C PRO A 34 -13.30 -3.16 -2.04
N ALA A 35 -13.17 -4.16 -1.16
CA ALA A 35 -14.07 -5.31 -1.14
C ALA A 35 -15.31 -5.11 -0.26
N CYS A 36 -15.17 -4.47 0.89
CA CYS A 36 -16.25 -4.38 1.89
C CYS A 36 -16.58 -2.95 2.36
N GLY A 37 -15.80 -1.94 1.96
CA GLY A 37 -16.02 -0.55 2.35
C GLY A 37 -15.59 -0.17 3.77
N TYR A 38 -15.08 -1.11 4.56
CA TYR A 38 -14.61 -0.86 5.93
C TYR A 38 -13.37 0.04 5.96
N GLY A 39 -13.22 0.86 7.00
CA GLY A 39 -12.03 1.70 7.18
C GLY A 39 -10.76 0.86 7.26
N VAL A 40 -9.75 1.22 6.46
CA VAL A 40 -8.48 0.49 6.42
C VAL A 40 -7.45 1.15 7.33
N ARG A 41 -6.52 0.35 7.82
CA ARG A 41 -5.39 0.83 8.62
C ARG A 41 -4.15 0.71 7.74
N GLU A 42 -3.31 1.74 7.74
CA GLU A 42 -1.97 1.64 7.15
C GLU A 42 -1.26 0.47 7.82
N ALA A 43 -0.92 -0.55 7.04
CA ALA A 43 -0.07 -1.63 7.50
C ALA A 43 1.39 -1.15 7.41
N SER A 44 1.69 -0.02 8.06
CA SER A 44 3.03 0.57 8.09
C SER A 44 3.71 0.25 9.41
N ARG A 45 4.31 -0.94 9.47
CA ARG A 45 5.73 -1.19 9.83
C ARG A 45 5.94 -2.58 10.42
#